data_AF-A0A6A6BEK7-F1
#
_entry.id   AF-A0A6A6BEK7-F1
#
_cell.length_a   1.000
_cell.length_b   1.000
_cell.length_c   1.000
_cell.angle_alpha   90.00
_cell.angle_beta   90.00
_cell.angle_gamma   90.00
#
_symmetry.space_group_name_H-M   'P 1'
#
loop_
_entity.id
_entity.type
_entity.pdbx_description
1 polymer ?
#
loop_
_entity_poly.entity_id
_entity_poly.type
_entity_poly.pdbx_seq_one_letter_code
_entity_poly.pdbx_strand_id
1 'polypeptide(L)'
;MGNGETLNGYRTMTLQEALNIAREAESPVDPSVESFLQRELQNVWAKLHAQPDHYIFTRDEFGLFNYFRQPSTNNEIATKAVQRFWNHYRLDPPNRA
;
A
#
# COMPACT_ATOMS: atom_id res chain seq x y z
N MET A 1 14.36 6.61 -7.27
CA MET A 1 14.74 5.30 -7.87
C MET A 1 13.50 4.44 -7.78
N GLY A 2 12.74 4.35 -8.87
CA GLY A 2 11.42 3.70 -8.87
C GLY A 2 11.57 2.19 -9.06
N ASN A 3 11.07 1.43 -8.11
CA ASN A 3 10.97 -0.03 -8.21
C ASN A 3 9.73 -0.34 -9.08
N GLY A 4 9.94 -0.51 -10.39
CA GLY A 4 8.89 -0.90 -11.33
C GLY A 4 9.19 -2.28 -11.88
N GLU A 5 8.61 -3.33 -11.29
CA GLU A 5 8.66 -4.67 -11.87
C GLU A 5 7.70 -4.77 -13.06
N THR A 6 8.22 -5.21 -14.20
CA THR A 6 7.55 -5.19 -15.50
C THR A 6 6.66 -6.42 -15.69
N LEU A 7 5.36 -6.22 -15.94
CA LEU A 7 4.44 -7.26 -16.40
C LEU A 7 4.12 -7.05 -17.89
N ASN A 8 4.70 -7.90 -18.74
CA ASN A 8 4.25 -8.21 -20.10
C ASN A 8 4.15 -7.05 -21.13
N GLY A 9 5.13 -6.16 -21.20
CA GLY A 9 5.27 -5.19 -22.30
C GLY A 9 4.36 -3.95 -22.21
N TYR A 10 3.55 -3.85 -21.17
CA TYR A 10 2.83 -2.62 -20.83
C TYR A 10 3.60 -1.88 -19.74
N ARG A 11 3.63 -0.54 -19.87
CA ARG A 11 4.30 0.43 -18.99
C ARG A 11 4.22 0.02 -17.51
N THR A 12 5.26 0.30 -16.73
CA THR A 12 5.32 0.07 -15.27
C THR A 12 3.97 0.38 -14.61
N MET A 13 3.18 -0.66 -14.34
CA MET A 13 1.87 -0.50 -13.73
C MET A 13 2.11 -0.18 -12.27
N THR A 14 1.93 1.08 -11.90
CA THR A 14 2.16 1.52 -10.53
C THR A 14 1.04 0.99 -9.65
N LEU A 15 1.32 0.91 -8.35
CA LEU A 15 0.32 0.54 -7.36
C LEU A 15 -0.94 1.42 -7.45
N GLN A 16 -0.75 2.72 -7.75
CA GLN A 16 -1.82 3.68 -7.95
C GLN A 16 -2.67 3.37 -9.18
N GLU A 17 -2.05 3.02 -10.32
CA GLU A 17 -2.77 2.62 -11.53
C GLU A 17 -3.57 1.33 -11.30
N ALA A 18 -2.97 0.36 -10.61
CA ALA A 18 -3.65 -0.89 -10.24
C ALA A 18 -4.85 -0.65 -9.32
N LEU A 19 -4.72 0.25 -8.34
CA LEU A 19 -5.82 0.66 -7.48
C LEU A 19 -6.90 1.43 -8.24
N ASN A 20 -6.52 2.31 -9.17
CA ASN A 20 -7.47 3.04 -9.98
C ASN A 20 -8.28 2.09 -10.87
N ILE A 21 -7.61 1.17 -11.58
CA ILE A 21 -8.28 0.13 -12.36
C ILE A 21 -9.17 -0.75 -11.48
N ALA A 22 -8.72 -1.09 -10.27
CA ALA A 22 -9.52 -1.89 -9.36
C ALA A 22 -10.77 -1.17 -8.83
N ARG A 23 -10.70 0.16 -8.70
CA ARG A 23 -11.82 1.00 -8.28
C ARG A 23 -12.78 1.34 -9.42
N GLU A 24 -12.25 1.53 -10.62
CA GLU A 24 -13.04 1.78 -11.83
C GLU A 24 -13.64 0.50 -12.42
N ALA A 25 -13.12 -0.67 -12.04
CA ALA A 25 -13.72 -1.95 -12.37
C ALA A 25 -15.07 -2.07 -11.66
N GLU A 26 -16.14 -1.84 -12.42
CA GLU A 26 -17.52 -1.88 -11.91
C GLU A 26 -17.93 -3.29 -11.43
N SER A 27 -17.26 -4.36 -11.89
CA SER A 27 -17.35 -5.77 -11.44
C SER A 27 -16.54 -6.70 -12.35
N PRO A 28 -16.22 -7.94 -11.91
CA PRO A 28 -15.12 -8.23 -10.98
C PRO A 28 -13.79 -7.67 -11.50
N VAL A 29 -12.93 -7.29 -10.56
CA VAL A 29 -11.57 -6.83 -10.86
C VAL A 29 -10.84 -7.87 -11.70
N ASP A 30 -10.09 -7.42 -12.71
CA ASP A 30 -9.32 -8.35 -13.54
C ASP A 30 -8.40 -9.20 -12.65
N PRO A 31 -8.40 -10.53 -12.78
CA PRO A 31 -7.64 -11.42 -11.90
C PRO A 31 -6.13 -11.14 -11.94
N SER A 32 -5.61 -10.51 -13.01
CA SER A 32 -4.22 -10.05 -13.08
C SER A 32 -3.96 -8.89 -12.13
N VAL A 33 -4.89 -7.93 -12.07
CA VAL A 33 -4.83 -6.77 -11.18
C VAL A 33 -5.01 -7.21 -9.74
N GLU A 34 -5.97 -8.11 -9.47
CA GLU A 34 -6.16 -8.67 -8.13
C GLU A 34 -4.91 -9.40 -7.64
N SER A 35 -4.34 -10.26 -8.49
CA SER A 35 -3.13 -11.01 -8.18
C SER A 35 -1.94 -10.09 -7.91
N PHE A 36 -1.82 -8.98 -8.63
CA PHE A 36 -0.78 -7.99 -8.41
C PHE A 36 -0.97 -7.27 -7.07
N LEU A 37 -2.17 -6.75 -6.82
CA LEU A 37 -2.52 -6.05 -5.57
C LEU A 37 -2.35 -6.96 -4.35
N GLN A 38 -2.76 -8.23 -4.43
CA GLN A 38 -2.57 -9.19 -3.35
C GLN A 38 -1.10 -9.52 -3.11
N ARG A 39 -0.28 -9.69 -4.16
CA ARG A 39 1.17 -9.94 -3.99
C ARG A 39 1.85 -8.77 -3.30
N GLU A 40 1.58 -7.55 -3.74
CA GLU A 40 2.11 -6.35 -3.11
C GLU A 40 1.64 -6.22 -1.66
N LEU A 41 0.36 -6.50 -1.40
CA LEU A 41 -0.19 -6.49 -0.05
C LEU A 41 0.51 -7.52 0.84
N GLN A 42 0.72 -8.74 0.37
CA GLN A 42 1.44 -9.78 1.12
C GLN A 42 2.90 -9.39 1.37
N ASN A 43 3.55 -8.74 0.41
CA ASN A 43 4.92 -8.25 0.56
C ASN A 43 5.01 -7.17 1.64
N VAL A 44 4.06 -6.23 1.63
CA VAL A 44 3.91 -5.20 2.66
C VAL A 44 3.65 -5.82 4.03
N TRP A 45 2.75 -6.80 4.13
CA TRP A 45 2.50 -7.54 5.38
C TRP A 45 3.72 -8.30 5.86
N ALA A 46 4.47 -8.96 4.98
CA ALA A 46 5.68 -9.69 5.33
C ALA A 46 6.75 -8.74 5.89
N LYS A 47 6.97 -7.59 5.25
CA LYS A 47 7.88 -6.54 5.75
C LYS A 47 7.42 -5.99 7.10
N LEU A 48 6.11 -5.77 7.23
CA LEU A 48 5.52 -5.27 8.47
C LEU A 48 5.65 -6.29 9.62
N HIS A 49 5.46 -7.58 9.37
CA HIS A 49 5.65 -8.62 10.37
C HIS A 49 7.13 -8.86 10.70
N ALA A 50 8.02 -8.73 9.71
CA ALA A 50 9.46 -8.85 9.92
C ALA A 50 10.01 -7.66 10.73
N GLN A 51 9.48 -6.46 10.52
CA GLN A 51 9.91 -5.24 11.18
C GLN A 51 8.72 -4.44 11.72
N PRO A 52 8.02 -4.98 12.73
CA PRO A 52 6.80 -4.37 13.25
C PRO A 52 7.05 -3.08 14.01
N ASP A 53 8.31 -2.74 14.31
CA ASP A 53 8.69 -1.48 14.94
C ASP A 53 9.33 -0.46 13.99
N HIS A 54 10.03 -0.94 12.98
CA HIS A 54 10.90 -0.10 12.15
C HIS A 54 10.32 0.20 10.76
N TYR A 55 9.36 -0.60 10.29
CA TYR A 55 8.77 -0.41 8.97
C TYR A 55 7.81 0.79 8.94
N ILE A 56 8.04 1.70 8.00
CA ILE A 56 7.15 2.84 7.70
C ILE A 56 6.67 2.66 6.26
N PHE A 57 5.35 2.67 6.06
CA PHE A 57 4.77 2.57 4.72
C PHE A 57 5.19 3.75 3.85
N THR A 58 5.45 3.50 2.57
CA THR A 58 5.46 4.59 1.59
C THR A 58 4.03 5.04 1.25
N ARG A 59 3.89 6.19 0.61
CA ARG A 59 2.58 6.77 0.26
C ARG A 59 1.76 5.84 -0.63
N ASP A 60 2.44 5.17 -1.57
CA ASP A 60 1.84 4.18 -2.46
C ASP A 60 1.37 2.96 -1.65
N GLU A 61 2.25 2.32 -0.89
CA GLU A 61 1.93 1.13 -0.08
C GLU A 61 0.81 1.40 0.94
N PHE A 62 0.80 2.59 1.54
CA PHE A 62 -0.26 3.00 2.44
C PHE A 62 -1.61 3.05 1.73
N GLY A 63 -1.66 3.51 0.47
CA GLY A 63 -2.88 3.52 -0.34
C GLY A 63 -3.46 2.13 -0.58
N LEU A 64 -2.60 1.16 -0.93
CA LEU A 64 -3.00 -0.25 -1.07
C LEU A 64 -3.45 -0.85 0.26
N PHE A 65 -2.66 -0.64 1.30
CA PHE A 65 -2.97 -1.16 2.62
C PHE A 65 -4.29 -0.58 3.13
N ASN A 66 -4.56 0.71 2.88
CA ASN A 66 -5.81 1.36 3.20
C ASN A 66 -6.99 0.81 2.38
N TYR A 67 -6.79 0.53 1.10
CA TYR A 67 -7.81 -0.04 0.22
C TYR A 67 -8.27 -1.44 0.68
N PHE A 68 -7.34 -2.29 1.12
CA PHE A 68 -7.66 -3.64 1.63
C PHE A 68 -8.01 -3.67 3.13
N ARG A 69 -7.70 -2.61 3.88
CA ARG A 69 -8.02 -2.54 5.31
C ARG A 69 -9.52 -2.36 5.49
N GLN A 70 -10.22 -3.47 5.70
CA GLN A 70 -11.61 -3.44 6.12
C GLN A 70 -11.71 -2.93 7.57
N PRO A 71 -12.70 -2.08 7.90
CA PRO A 71 -12.87 -1.53 9.24
C PRO A 71 -13.11 -2.61 10.32
N SER A 72 -13.54 -3.80 9.91
CA SER A 72 -13.77 -4.97 10.76
C SER A 72 -12.50 -5.78 11.08
N THR A 73 -11.40 -5.55 10.37
CA THR A 73 -10.13 -6.25 10.65
C THR A 73 -9.38 -5.53 11.76
N ASN A 74 -9.68 -5.90 13.01
CA ASN A 74 -9.00 -5.41 14.21
C ASN A 74 -7.57 -5.94 14.31
N ASN A 75 -6.69 -5.47 13.41
CA ASN A 75 -5.29 -5.87 13.37
C ASN A 75 -4.42 -4.82 14.07
N GLU A 76 -3.92 -5.15 15.26
CA GLU A 76 -3.13 -4.22 16.07
C GLU A 76 -1.82 -3.82 15.40
N ILE A 77 -1.20 -4.73 14.63
CA ILE A 77 0.05 -4.48 13.91
C ILE A 77 -0.18 -3.41 12.84
N ALA A 78 -1.27 -3.55 12.08
CA ALA A 78 -1.72 -2.56 11.11
C ALA A 78 -1.94 -1.18 11.76
N THR A 79 -2.63 -1.15 12.89
CA THR A 79 -2.92 0.11 13.61
C THR A 79 -1.64 0.79 14.10
N LYS A 80 -0.69 0.04 14.67
CA LYS A 80 0.61 0.57 15.09
C LYS A 80 1.39 1.13 13.90
N ALA A 81 1.41 0.41 12.78
CA ALA A 81 2.09 0.84 11.55
C ALA A 81 1.51 2.14 10.98
N VAL A 82 0.17 2.23 10.90
CA VAL A 82 -0.55 3.44 10.48
C VAL A 82 -0.24 4.60 11.43
N GLN A 83 -0.30 4.38 12.75
CA GLN A 83 0.06 5.40 13.73
C GLN A 83 1.49 5.90 13.56
N ARG A 84 2.46 5.01 13.29
CA ARG A 84 3.85 5.42 13.03
C ARG A 84 4.00 6.20 11.74
N PHE A 85 3.33 5.78 10.66
CA PHE A 85 3.31 6.53 9.41
C PHE A 85 2.82 7.96 9.66
N TRP A 86 1.68 8.13 10.34
CA TRP A 86 1.19 9.45 10.71
C TRP A 86 2.11 10.19 11.66
N ASN A 87 2.73 9.51 12.64
CA ASN A 87 3.66 10.15 13.57
C ASN A 87 4.92 10.67 12.85
N HIS A 88 5.48 9.88 11.93
CA HIS A 88 6.62 10.25 11.08
C HIS A 88 6.25 11.41 10.15
N TYR A 89 5.08 11.37 9.50
CA TYR A 89 4.60 12.45 8.64
C TYR A 89 4.20 13.72 9.41
N ARG A 90 3.73 13.61 10.65
CA ARG A 90 3.40 14.76 11.52
C ARG A 90 4.63 15.39 12.17
N LEU A 91 5.73 14.63 12.30
CA LEU A 91 7.02 15.12 12.77
C LEU A 91 7.77 15.98 11.73
N ASP A 92 7.28 16.02 10.48
CA ASP A 92 7.59 17.08 9.51
C ASP A 92 6.38 18.03 9.39
N PRO A 93 6.20 18.99 10.32
CA PRO A 93 5.40 20.15 9.98
C PRO A 93 6.13 20.86 8.82
N PRO A 94 5.44 21.26 7.73
CA PRO A 94 6.01 22.26 6.85
C PRO A 94 6.32 23.46 7.73
N ASN A 95 7.62 23.69 7.93
CA ASN A 95 8.14 24.85 8.60
C ASN A 95 7.52 26.07 7.94
N ARG A 96 6.69 26.80 8.70
CA ARG A 96 6.19 28.12 8.33
C ARG A 96 7.41 29.01 8.11
N ALA A 97 7.64 29.43 6.87
CA ALA A 97 8.43 30.61 6.54
C ALA A 97 7.71 31.37 5.43
#